data_AF-A0A534K0Y6-F1
#
_entry.id   AF-A0A534K0Y6-F1
#
_cell.length_a   1.000
_cell.length_b   1.000
_cell.length_c   1.000
_cell.angle_alpha   90.00
_cell.angle_beta   90.00
_cell.angle_gamma   90.00
#
_symmetry.space_group_name_H-M   'P 1'
#
loop_
_entity.id
_entity.type
_entity.pdbx_description
1 polymer ?
#
loop_
_entity_poly.entity_id
_entity_poly.type
_entity_poly.pdbx_seq_one_letter_code
_entity_poly.pdbx_strand_id
1 'polypeptide(L)'
;MKGRERTKRGSHADTLIDGERFEQTGATVELRMRRARASEYPILWGATLQTAWDDLPEDERKRLDRRRWEAHFRKKIEPYFEGNRTEKYMAEGASGEFLGYLVLGESGFLTPETHAFIYDIWVVPEHRGKGVGKSLVEWAGEWARKRGHRKIKLEVAETNARARHVYESLGFRAERRYMGRILE
;
A
#
# COMPACT_ATOMS: atom_id res chain seq x y z
N MET A 1 39.15 -2.00 -38.21
CA MET A 1 39.11 -1.18 -36.99
C MET A 1 37.67 -0.78 -36.69
N LYS A 2 37.21 -1.08 -35.45
CA LYS A 2 36.04 -0.56 -34.70
C LYS A 2 34.68 -0.65 -35.42
N GLY A 3 33.72 -1.48 -35.01
CA GLY A 3 33.33 -1.84 -33.64
C GLY A 3 32.03 -1.12 -33.30
N ARG A 4 30.92 -1.85 -33.31
CA ARG A 4 29.54 -1.41 -33.00
C ARG A 4 29.46 -0.64 -31.68
N GLU A 5 28.65 0.41 -31.65
CA GLU A 5 27.85 0.74 -30.46
C GLU A 5 26.37 0.65 -30.83
N ARG A 6 25.82 -0.56 -30.63
CA ARG A 6 24.39 -0.72 -30.38
C ARG A 6 24.15 -0.17 -28.98
N THR A 7 23.54 1.00 -28.89
CA THR A 7 22.97 1.50 -27.63
C THR A 7 21.99 0.44 -27.14
N LYS A 8 22.34 -0.25 -26.05
CA LYS A 8 21.44 -1.18 -25.37
C LYS A 8 20.25 -0.35 -24.88
N ARG A 9 19.08 -0.52 -25.50
CA ARG A 9 17.81 -0.21 -24.82
C ARG A 9 17.74 -1.18 -23.66
N GLY A 10 18.04 -0.69 -22.46
CA GLY A 10 17.70 -1.40 -21.24
C GLY A 10 16.21 -1.64 -21.24
N SER A 11 15.79 -2.86 -20.90
CA SER A 11 14.39 -3.16 -20.62
C SER A 11 14.01 -2.39 -19.34
N HIS A 12 13.52 -1.17 -19.52
CA HIS A 12 12.84 -0.45 -18.44
C HIS A 12 11.60 -1.27 -18.05
N ALA A 13 11.45 -1.51 -16.76
CA ALA A 13 10.34 -2.25 -16.19
C ALA A 13 9.17 -1.28 -16.06
N ASP A 14 8.34 -1.24 -17.09
CA ASP A 14 7.29 -0.24 -17.23
C ASP A 14 6.29 -0.28 -16.06
N THR A 15 6.19 0.84 -15.33
CA THR A 15 5.11 1.06 -14.39
C THR A 15 3.84 1.39 -15.17
N LEU A 16 2.94 0.42 -15.29
CA LEU A 16 1.68 0.57 -16.02
C LEU A 16 0.49 0.71 -15.05
N ILE A 17 -0.46 1.59 -15.40
CA ILE A 17 -1.82 1.58 -14.85
C ILE A 17 -2.76 1.34 -16.02
N ASP A 18 -3.53 0.26 -15.95
CA ASP A 18 -4.48 -0.15 -17.01
C ASP A 18 -3.81 -0.26 -18.40
N GLY A 19 -2.53 -0.66 -18.43
CA GLY A 19 -1.74 -0.82 -19.66
C GLY A 19 -1.00 0.43 -20.13
N GLU A 20 -1.19 1.56 -19.47
CA GLU A 20 -0.57 2.84 -19.83
C GLU A 20 0.56 3.21 -18.88
N ARG A 21 1.68 3.66 -19.45
CA ARG A 21 2.83 4.20 -18.69
C ARG A 21 2.45 5.53 -18.03
N PHE A 22 2.96 5.76 -16.84
CA PHE A 22 2.98 7.08 -16.23
C PHE A 22 4.37 7.39 -15.66
N GLU A 23 4.67 8.68 -15.49
CA GLU A 23 5.92 9.15 -14.90
C GLU A 23 5.76 9.32 -13.39
N GLN A 24 6.65 8.70 -12.62
CA GLN A 24 6.76 8.92 -11.18
C GLN A 24 7.59 10.18 -10.90
N THR A 25 7.28 10.89 -9.82
CA THR A 25 7.92 12.18 -9.52
C THR A 25 9.01 12.05 -8.45
N GLY A 26 10.24 12.42 -8.78
CA GLY A 26 11.37 12.49 -7.84
C GLY A 26 12.15 11.16 -7.69
N ALA A 27 12.88 11.00 -6.58
CA ALA A 27 13.69 9.80 -6.32
C ALA A 27 12.79 8.60 -5.97
N THR A 28 12.23 7.97 -6.99
CA THR A 28 11.40 6.77 -6.88
C THR A 28 12.14 5.54 -7.40
N VAL A 29 11.80 4.38 -6.84
CA VAL A 29 12.25 3.10 -7.38
C VAL A 29 11.30 2.72 -8.52
N GLU A 30 11.87 2.36 -9.66
CA GLU A 30 11.13 1.78 -10.78
C GLU A 30 10.50 0.46 -10.33
N LEU A 31 9.18 0.36 -10.45
CA LEU A 31 8.42 -0.82 -10.04
C LEU A 31 7.37 -1.19 -11.10
N ARG A 32 7.13 -2.48 -11.25
CA ARG A 32 6.04 -3.01 -12.06
C ARG A 32 4.88 -3.38 -11.15
N MET A 33 3.73 -2.77 -11.39
CA MET A 33 2.50 -3.11 -10.68
C MET A 33 1.65 -4.07 -11.50
N ARG A 34 1.10 -5.09 -10.84
CA ARG A 34 0.12 -6.01 -11.44
C ARG A 34 -0.92 -6.42 -10.43
N ARG A 35 -2.10 -6.83 -10.90
CA ARG A 35 -3.10 -7.42 -10.01
C ARG A 35 -2.54 -8.67 -9.32
N ALA A 36 -2.84 -8.81 -8.03
CA ALA A 36 -2.56 -10.02 -7.29
C ALA A 36 -3.48 -11.17 -7.76
N ARG A 37 -2.93 -12.37 -7.82
CA ARG A 37 -3.69 -13.61 -8.06
C ARG A 37 -4.21 -14.15 -6.73
N ALA A 38 -5.31 -14.89 -6.76
CA ALA A 38 -5.87 -15.51 -5.55
C ALA A 38 -4.84 -16.42 -4.82
N SER A 39 -3.96 -17.10 -5.57
CA SER A 39 -2.88 -17.91 -5.01
C SER A 39 -1.82 -17.11 -4.23
N GLU A 40 -1.80 -15.77 -4.38
CA GLU A 40 -0.86 -14.87 -3.70
C GLU A 40 -1.46 -14.22 -2.45
N TYR A 41 -2.76 -14.39 -2.21
CA TYR A 41 -3.43 -13.83 -1.03
C TYR A 41 -2.82 -14.30 0.30
N PRO A 42 -2.29 -15.53 0.45
CA PRO A 42 -1.59 -15.91 1.66
C PRO A 42 -0.39 -15.00 2.02
N ILE A 43 0.33 -14.47 1.01
CA ILE A 43 1.46 -13.54 1.23
C ILE A 43 0.95 -12.23 1.82
N LEU A 44 -0.10 -11.70 1.20
CA LEU A 44 -0.74 -10.46 1.63
C LEU A 44 -1.30 -10.62 3.05
N TRP A 45 -2.03 -11.70 3.32
CA TRP A 45 -2.57 -11.99 4.65
C TRP A 45 -1.50 -12.04 5.72
N GLY A 46 -0.36 -12.69 5.46
CA GLY A 46 0.76 -12.74 6.41
C GLY A 46 1.27 -11.34 6.79
N ALA A 47 1.44 -10.47 5.79
CA ALA A 47 1.91 -9.11 6.00
C ALA A 47 0.87 -8.19 6.66
N THR A 48 -0.40 -8.26 6.25
CA THR A 48 -1.50 -7.50 6.86
C THR A 48 -1.68 -7.88 8.32
N LEU A 49 -1.68 -9.18 8.65
CA LEU A 49 -1.87 -9.66 10.01
C LEU A 49 -0.71 -9.30 10.93
N GLN A 50 0.51 -9.26 10.42
CA GLN A 50 1.67 -8.78 11.17
C GLN A 50 1.52 -7.27 11.45
N THR A 51 1.25 -6.49 10.42
CA THR A 51 1.18 -5.02 10.52
C THR A 51 0.04 -4.56 11.43
N ALA A 52 -1.17 -5.11 11.25
CA ALA A 52 -2.32 -4.75 12.09
C ALA A 52 -2.14 -5.17 13.57
N TRP A 53 -1.32 -6.17 13.86
CA TRP A 53 -0.97 -6.51 15.24
C TRP A 53 0.05 -5.57 15.85
N ASP A 54 1.04 -5.18 15.04
CA ASP A 54 2.07 -4.23 15.45
C ASP A 54 1.52 -2.82 15.68
N ASP A 55 0.43 -2.47 15.00
CA ASP A 55 -0.29 -1.19 15.12
C ASP A 55 -1.26 -1.14 16.31
N LEU A 56 -1.51 -2.26 17.02
CA LEU A 56 -2.31 -2.22 18.25
C LEU A 56 -1.62 -1.38 19.33
N PRO A 57 -2.38 -0.61 20.13
CA PRO A 57 -1.84 0.02 21.34
C PRO A 57 -1.16 -1.03 22.23
N GLU A 58 -0.04 -0.64 22.84
CA GLU A 58 0.82 -1.59 23.56
C GLU A 58 0.09 -2.30 24.70
N ASP A 59 -0.75 -1.57 25.44
CA ASP A 59 -1.60 -2.08 26.50
C ASP A 59 -2.61 -3.11 25.99
N GLU A 60 -3.22 -2.85 24.82
CA GLU A 60 -4.13 -3.79 24.17
C GLU A 60 -3.41 -5.05 23.69
N ARG A 61 -2.24 -4.88 23.06
CA ARG A 61 -1.46 -6.00 22.55
C ARG A 61 -0.97 -6.93 23.66
N LYS A 62 -0.67 -6.40 24.84
CA LYS A 62 -0.24 -7.19 26.02
C LYS A 62 -1.36 -8.04 26.62
N ARG A 63 -2.62 -7.60 26.53
CA ARG A 63 -3.78 -8.31 27.11
C ARG A 63 -4.46 -9.29 26.15
N LEU A 64 -4.26 -9.13 24.84
CA LEU A 64 -4.95 -9.93 23.83
C LEU A 64 -4.21 -11.24 23.52
N ASP A 65 -4.98 -12.31 23.34
CA ASP A 65 -4.46 -13.55 22.75
C ASP A 65 -4.32 -13.40 21.22
N ARG A 66 -3.12 -13.68 20.69
CA ARG A 66 -2.77 -13.52 19.27
C ARG A 66 -3.70 -14.30 18.35
N ARG A 67 -3.99 -15.57 18.67
CA ARG A 67 -4.78 -16.47 17.82
C ARG A 67 -6.24 -16.04 17.78
N ARG A 68 -6.82 -15.69 18.93
CA ARG A 68 -8.19 -15.17 19.03
C ARG A 68 -8.36 -13.84 18.31
N TRP A 69 -7.40 -12.93 18.47
CA TRP A 69 -7.40 -11.67 17.71
C TRP A 69 -7.35 -11.94 16.21
N GLU A 70 -6.49 -12.84 15.76
CA GLU A 70 -6.32 -13.11 14.32
C GLU A 70 -7.60 -13.68 13.72
N ALA A 71 -8.22 -14.66 14.37
CA ALA A 71 -9.50 -15.22 13.92
C ALA A 71 -10.59 -14.14 13.83
N HIS A 72 -10.65 -13.24 14.81
CA HIS A 72 -11.61 -12.12 14.80
C HIS A 72 -11.30 -11.12 13.68
N PHE A 73 -10.04 -10.71 13.54
CA PHE A 73 -9.60 -9.71 12.58
C PHE A 73 -9.82 -10.18 11.14
N ARG A 74 -9.45 -11.44 10.84
CA ARG A 74 -9.71 -12.05 9.52
C ARG A 74 -11.17 -11.95 9.13
N LYS A 75 -12.09 -12.40 10.00
CA LYS A 75 -13.53 -12.32 9.75
C LYS A 75 -14.02 -10.90 9.45
N LYS A 76 -13.42 -9.89 10.09
CA LYS A 76 -13.82 -8.48 9.91
C LYS A 76 -13.31 -7.88 8.60
N ILE A 77 -12.10 -8.23 8.19
CA ILE A 77 -11.44 -7.63 7.01
C ILE A 77 -11.60 -8.44 5.73
N GLU A 78 -12.03 -9.71 5.82
CA GLU A 78 -12.31 -10.59 4.67
C GLU A 78 -13.16 -9.93 3.57
N PRO A 79 -14.25 -9.17 3.85
CA PRO A 79 -15.01 -8.50 2.79
C PRO A 79 -14.21 -7.46 1.99
N TYR A 80 -13.17 -6.88 2.60
CA TYR A 80 -12.26 -5.96 1.93
C TYR A 80 -11.17 -6.75 1.20
N PHE A 81 -10.67 -7.83 1.79
CA PHE A 81 -9.54 -8.59 1.27
C PHE A 81 -9.89 -9.62 0.19
N GLU A 82 -11.04 -10.26 0.31
CA GLU A 82 -11.49 -11.32 -0.60
C GLU A 82 -12.76 -10.93 -1.37
N GLY A 83 -13.46 -9.89 -0.91
CA GLY A 83 -14.56 -9.29 -1.64
C GLY A 83 -14.12 -8.40 -2.82
N ASN A 84 -15.13 -7.88 -3.52
CA ASN A 84 -14.98 -7.02 -4.70
C ASN A 84 -14.83 -5.53 -4.38
N ARG A 85 -14.75 -5.16 -3.08
CA ARG A 85 -14.64 -3.75 -2.65
C ARG A 85 -13.26 -3.14 -2.86
N THR A 86 -12.24 -3.98 -3.02
CA THR A 86 -10.86 -3.51 -3.19
C THR A 86 -10.13 -4.31 -4.26
N GLU A 87 -9.18 -3.63 -4.89
CA GLU A 87 -8.23 -4.12 -5.85
C GLU A 87 -6.87 -4.33 -5.16
N LYS A 88 -6.21 -5.45 -5.44
CA LYS A 88 -4.94 -5.82 -4.82
C LYS A 88 -3.87 -5.85 -5.88
N TYR A 89 -2.76 -5.18 -5.62
CA TYR A 89 -1.66 -5.07 -6.56
C TYR A 89 -0.35 -5.52 -5.93
N MET A 90 0.40 -6.33 -6.67
CA MET A 90 1.76 -6.73 -6.38
C MET A 90 2.72 -5.75 -7.04
N ALA A 91 3.75 -5.35 -6.31
CA ALA A 91 4.85 -4.56 -6.81
C ALA A 91 6.08 -5.45 -7.01
N GLU A 92 6.61 -5.43 -8.21
CA GLU A 92 7.79 -6.18 -8.61
C GLU A 92 8.90 -5.21 -9.03
N GLY A 93 10.14 -5.52 -8.69
CA GLY A 93 11.29 -4.79 -9.19
C GLY A 93 11.65 -5.21 -10.61
N ALA A 94 12.71 -4.61 -11.14
CA ALA A 94 13.14 -4.86 -12.52
C ALA A 94 13.54 -6.31 -12.79
N SER A 95 13.95 -7.08 -11.76
CA SER A 95 14.28 -8.49 -11.89
C SER A 95 13.10 -9.43 -11.60
N GLY A 96 11.90 -8.88 -11.37
CA GLY A 96 10.70 -9.63 -11.01
C GLY A 96 10.62 -9.99 -9.52
N GLU A 97 11.53 -9.47 -8.70
CA GLU A 97 11.51 -9.69 -7.26
C GLU A 97 10.32 -8.96 -6.63
N PHE A 98 9.67 -9.59 -5.66
CA PHE A 98 8.56 -8.98 -4.94
C PHE A 98 9.06 -7.87 -4.01
N LEU A 99 8.54 -6.66 -4.18
CA LEU A 99 8.92 -5.48 -3.38
C LEU A 99 7.88 -5.13 -2.31
N GLY A 100 6.62 -5.51 -2.54
CA GLY A 100 5.51 -5.14 -1.67
C GLY A 100 4.16 -5.18 -2.38
N TYR A 101 3.11 -4.74 -1.71
CA TYR A 101 1.76 -4.71 -2.28
C TYR A 101 0.98 -3.45 -1.88
N LEU A 102 -0.12 -3.24 -2.60
CA LEU A 102 -1.15 -2.24 -2.32
C LEU A 102 -2.52 -2.90 -2.34
N VAL A 103 -3.39 -2.45 -1.43
CA VAL A 103 -4.82 -2.72 -1.45
C VAL A 103 -5.54 -1.39 -1.57
N LEU A 104 -6.20 -1.17 -2.72
CA LEU A 104 -6.87 0.08 -3.06
C LEU A 104 -8.35 -0.15 -3.25
N GLY A 105 -9.19 0.83 -2.95
CA GLY A 105 -10.60 0.77 -3.26
C GLY A 105 -11.23 2.13 -3.10
N GLU A 106 -12.57 2.14 -3.11
CA GLU A 106 -13.33 3.33 -2.80
C GLU A 106 -13.77 3.34 -1.34
N SER A 107 -13.90 4.54 -0.78
CA SER A 107 -14.49 4.79 0.52
C SER A 107 -15.33 6.08 0.48
N GLY A 108 -16.27 6.18 1.40
CA GLY A 108 -17.23 7.28 1.46
C GLY A 108 -18.26 7.00 2.54
N PHE A 109 -18.12 7.67 3.69
CA PHE A 109 -19.09 7.56 4.78
C PHE A 109 -19.63 8.92 5.21
N LEU A 110 -18.74 9.90 5.36
CA LEU A 110 -19.11 11.24 5.84
C LEU A 110 -19.57 12.21 4.76
N THR A 111 -19.40 11.84 3.48
CA THR A 111 -19.70 12.69 2.33
C THR A 111 -20.42 11.87 1.27
N PRO A 112 -21.29 12.49 0.45
CA PRO A 112 -21.89 11.82 -0.70
C PRO A 112 -20.87 11.54 -1.81
N GLU A 113 -19.73 12.23 -1.80
CA GLU A 113 -18.64 12.01 -2.73
C GLU A 113 -17.76 10.84 -2.29
N THR A 114 -17.57 9.87 -3.18
CA THR A 114 -16.60 8.79 -2.97
C THR A 114 -15.17 9.29 -3.20
N HIS A 115 -14.22 8.72 -2.47
CA HIS A 115 -12.79 8.97 -2.64
C HIS A 115 -12.04 7.65 -2.76
N ALA A 116 -10.89 7.70 -3.41
CA ALA A 116 -9.94 6.59 -3.40
C ALA A 116 -9.40 6.39 -1.99
N PHE A 117 -9.14 5.14 -1.63
CA PHE A 117 -8.62 4.78 -0.31
C PHE A 117 -7.53 3.73 -0.42
N ILE A 118 -6.39 3.97 0.23
CA ILE A 118 -5.35 2.98 0.45
C ILE A 118 -5.73 2.21 1.72
N TYR A 119 -6.26 1.01 1.56
CA TYR A 119 -6.67 0.14 2.65
C TYR A 119 -5.49 -0.55 3.32
N ASP A 120 -4.49 -0.92 2.53
CA ASP A 120 -3.26 -1.51 3.03
C ASP A 120 -2.12 -1.23 2.07
N ILE A 121 -0.93 -1.08 2.63
CA ILE A 121 0.31 -0.88 1.91
C ILE A 121 1.43 -1.51 2.72
N TRP A 122 2.23 -2.33 2.04
CA TRP A 122 3.34 -2.99 2.70
C TRP A 122 4.52 -3.11 1.76
N VAL A 123 5.71 -2.97 2.34
CA VAL A 123 6.99 -3.11 1.65
C VAL A 123 7.80 -4.19 2.37
N VAL A 124 8.36 -5.09 1.57
CA VAL A 124 9.27 -6.14 2.02
C VAL A 124 10.36 -5.54 2.90
N PRO A 125 10.63 -6.07 4.11
CA PRO A 125 11.54 -5.45 5.08
C PRO A 125 12.88 -5.01 4.49
N GLU A 126 13.47 -5.86 3.67
CA GLU A 126 14.77 -5.68 3.01
C GLU A 126 14.78 -4.54 1.97
N HIS A 127 13.61 -4.11 1.52
CA HIS A 127 13.43 -3.04 0.53
C HIS A 127 12.93 -1.72 1.15
N ARG A 128 12.77 -1.66 2.47
CA ARG A 128 12.38 -0.44 3.19
C ARG A 128 13.49 0.59 3.18
N GLY A 129 13.11 1.88 3.26
CA GLY A 129 14.07 3.00 3.26
C GLY A 129 14.72 3.28 1.91
N LYS A 130 14.38 2.52 0.86
CA LYS A 130 14.94 2.65 -0.49
C LYS A 130 14.05 3.41 -1.48
N GLY A 131 12.94 3.99 -1.02
CA GLY A 131 11.99 4.72 -1.87
C GLY A 131 10.79 3.91 -2.38
N VAL A 132 10.75 2.59 -2.16
CA VAL A 132 9.64 1.72 -2.64
C VAL A 132 8.27 2.18 -2.12
N GLY A 133 8.15 2.49 -0.82
CA GLY A 133 6.89 2.95 -0.25
C GLY A 133 6.39 4.25 -0.88
N LYS A 134 7.32 5.16 -1.24
CA LYS A 134 6.99 6.39 -1.95
C LYS A 134 6.44 6.08 -3.34
N SER A 135 7.13 5.21 -4.11
CA SER A 135 6.69 4.78 -5.44
C SER A 135 5.30 4.15 -5.41
N LEU A 136 4.99 3.33 -4.40
CA LEU A 136 3.67 2.71 -4.24
C LEU A 136 2.57 3.75 -4.01
N VAL A 137 2.81 4.74 -3.14
CA VAL A 137 1.81 5.77 -2.86
C VAL A 137 1.59 6.70 -4.05
N GLU A 138 2.66 7.07 -4.78
CA GLU A 138 2.52 7.82 -6.03
C GLU A 138 1.73 7.03 -7.08
N TRP A 139 2.01 5.73 -7.21
CA TRP A 139 1.24 4.84 -8.08
C TRP A 139 -0.24 4.80 -7.70
N ALA A 140 -0.56 4.73 -6.39
CA ALA A 140 -1.94 4.78 -5.91
C ALA A 140 -2.63 6.12 -6.22
N GLY A 141 -1.89 7.23 -6.15
CA GLY A 141 -2.38 8.55 -6.54
C GLY A 141 -2.77 8.64 -8.01
N GLU A 142 -1.93 8.11 -8.90
CA GLU A 142 -2.25 8.03 -10.34
C GLU A 142 -3.42 7.08 -10.61
N TRP A 143 -3.48 5.94 -9.93
CA TRP A 143 -4.61 5.02 -9.99
C TRP A 143 -5.93 5.73 -9.65
N ALA A 144 -5.92 6.55 -8.60
CA ALA A 144 -7.07 7.34 -8.16
C ALA A 144 -7.47 8.41 -9.19
N ARG A 145 -6.47 9.15 -9.73
CA ARG A 145 -6.71 10.21 -10.71
C ARG A 145 -7.33 9.66 -12.00
N LYS A 146 -6.83 8.54 -12.52
CA LYS A 146 -7.37 7.89 -13.73
C LYS A 146 -8.82 7.42 -13.56
N ARG A 147 -9.24 7.15 -12.33
CA ARG A 147 -10.62 6.78 -11.98
C ARG A 147 -11.51 7.99 -11.65
N GLY A 148 -11.02 9.21 -11.86
CA GLY A 148 -11.77 10.45 -11.65
C GLY A 148 -11.91 10.87 -10.19
N HIS A 149 -11.22 10.22 -9.25
CA HIS A 149 -11.25 10.64 -7.87
C HIS A 149 -10.48 11.95 -7.68
N ARG A 150 -11.09 12.89 -6.95
CA ARG A 150 -10.45 14.16 -6.58
C ARG A 150 -9.52 14.04 -5.37
N LYS A 151 -9.64 12.95 -4.61
CA LYS A 151 -8.93 12.74 -3.35
C LYS A 151 -8.63 11.26 -3.13
N ILE A 152 -7.45 11.01 -2.58
CA ILE A 152 -7.05 9.70 -2.04
C ILE A 152 -6.80 9.86 -0.54
N LYS A 153 -7.25 8.89 0.27
CA LYS A 153 -7.07 8.88 1.72
C LYS A 153 -6.50 7.55 2.20
N LEU A 154 -6.06 7.53 3.45
CA LEU A 154 -5.56 6.36 4.16
C LEU A 154 -5.71 6.57 5.67
N GLU A 155 -5.64 5.48 6.43
CA GLU A 155 -5.43 5.51 7.87
C GLU A 155 -4.00 5.07 8.19
N VAL A 156 -3.40 5.66 9.22
CA VAL A 156 -2.05 5.34 9.69
C VAL A 156 -2.01 5.45 11.20
N ALA A 157 -1.41 4.47 11.88
CA ALA A 157 -1.23 4.51 13.32
C ALA A 157 -0.34 5.70 13.73
N GLU A 158 -0.69 6.37 14.84
CA GLU A 158 0.08 7.52 15.35
C GLU A 158 1.54 7.14 15.67
N THR A 159 1.76 5.92 16.13
CA THR A 159 3.09 5.37 16.43
C THR A 159 3.93 5.08 15.19
N ASN A 160 3.33 5.02 13.99
CA ASN A 160 4.01 4.69 12.75
C ASN A 160 4.65 5.93 12.08
N ALA A 161 5.58 6.57 12.80
CA ALA A 161 6.26 7.80 12.38
C ALA A 161 6.91 7.69 10.98
N ARG A 162 7.46 6.52 10.64
CA ARG A 162 8.07 6.26 9.33
C ARG A 162 7.05 6.34 8.19
N ALA A 163 5.89 5.71 8.33
CA ALA A 163 4.85 5.77 7.30
C ALA A 163 4.26 7.17 7.20
N ARG A 164 4.00 7.83 8.34
CA ARG A 164 3.54 9.23 8.38
C ARG A 164 4.46 10.17 7.61
N HIS A 165 5.78 10.06 7.83
CA HIS A 165 6.75 10.88 7.11
C HIS A 165 6.69 10.69 5.59
N VAL A 166 6.54 9.44 5.13
CA VAL A 166 6.37 9.15 3.69
C VAL A 166 5.11 9.83 3.15
N TYR A 167 3.97 9.66 3.82
CA TYR A 167 2.71 10.27 3.38
C TYR A 167 2.76 11.80 3.38
N GLU A 168 3.29 12.41 4.45
CA GLU A 168 3.42 13.85 4.57
C GLU A 168 4.36 14.45 3.52
N SER A 169 5.45 13.75 3.18
CA SER A 169 6.36 14.15 2.09
C SER A 169 5.69 14.11 0.72
N LEU A 170 4.62 13.33 0.58
CA LEU A 170 3.78 13.22 -0.62
C LEU A 170 2.55 14.14 -0.57
N GLY A 171 2.48 15.04 0.41
CA GLY A 171 1.42 16.04 0.51
C GLY A 171 0.15 15.57 1.23
N PHE A 172 0.13 14.37 1.81
CA PHE A 172 -0.96 13.97 2.70
C PHE A 172 -0.96 14.85 3.96
N ARG A 173 -2.16 15.14 4.47
CA ARG A 173 -2.38 15.92 5.69
C ARG A 173 -3.38 15.20 6.58
N ALA A 174 -3.22 15.31 7.89
CA ALA A 174 -4.15 14.73 8.85
C ALA A 174 -5.54 15.39 8.71
N GLU A 175 -6.58 14.58 8.55
CA GLU A 175 -7.98 15.06 8.48
C GLU A 175 -8.78 14.71 9.74
N ARG A 176 -8.51 13.56 10.35
CA ARG A 176 -9.24 13.03 11.52
C ARG A 176 -8.29 12.24 12.41
N ARG A 177 -8.70 12.05 13.66
CA ARG A 177 -7.98 11.24 14.66
C ARG A 177 -8.97 10.40 15.47
N TYR A 178 -8.59 9.17 15.77
CA TYR A 178 -9.22 8.40 16.83
C TYR A 178 -8.54 8.75 18.16
N MET A 179 -9.33 9.00 19.20
CA MET A 179 -8.83 9.32 20.54
C MET A 179 -9.36 8.28 21.52
N GLY A 180 -8.48 7.76 22.36
CA GLY A 180 -8.81 6.78 23.39
C GLY A 180 -8.40 7.29 24.77
N ARG A 181 -9.11 6.81 25.80
CA ARG A 181 -8.70 6.94 27.21
C ARG A 181 -8.90 5.61 27.90
N ILE A 182 -8.00 5.25 28.79
CA ILE A 182 -8.19 4.12 29.70
C ILE A 182 -9.27 4.52 30.71
N LEU A 183 -10.23 3.63 30.95
CA LEU A 183 -11.23 3.78 32.00
C LEU A 183 -10.75 2.93 33.18
N GLU A 184 -10.25 3.57 34.21
CA GLU A 184 -9.93 2.92 35.50
C GLU A 184 -11.19 2.81 36.37
#